data_AF-A0A8C1FFZ7-F1
#
_entry.id   AF-A0A8C1FFZ7-F1
#
_cell.length_a   1.000
_cell.length_b   1.000
_cell.length_c   1.000
_cell.angle_alpha   90.00
_cell.angle_beta   90.00
_cell.angle_gamma   90.00
#
_symmetry.space_group_name_H-M   'P 1'
#
loop_
_entity.id
_entity.type
_entity.pdbx_description
1 polymer ?
#
loop_
_entity_poly.entity_id
_entity_poly.type
_entity_poly.pdbx_seq_one_letter_code
_entity_poly.pdbx_strand_id
1 'polypeptide(L)'
;MLIKLKKPVTLNEYVKPIRLPEKCSSVGEKCLVSGWGRTAAGSASVLQCLNLPVLSEETCKSVYGEIITKNMFCAGFVKGGKDSCQVCNRFLPFYMCVISFGGNCDKPDYPGVYTEVCRYTEWIKSTIAKN
;
A
#
# COMPACT_ATOMS: atom_id res chain seq x y z
N MET A 1 -6.06 6.10 10.60
CA MET A 1 -6.24 5.73 12.02
C MET A 1 -4.92 5.21 12.57
N LEU A 2 -4.55 5.54 13.80
CA LEU A 2 -3.42 4.93 14.51
C LEU A 2 -3.94 4.06 15.65
N ILE A 3 -3.26 2.94 15.93
CA ILE A 3 -3.62 2.01 17.01
C ILE A 3 -2.47 2.00 18.02
N LYS A 4 -2.76 2.34 19.27
CA LYS A 4 -1.80 2.25 20.38
C LYS A 4 -1.88 0.87 21.01
N LEU A 5 -0.76 0.15 21.03
CA LEU A 5 -0.68 -1.15 21.69
C LEU A 5 -0.74 -0.98 23.22
N LYS A 6 -1.42 -1.92 23.90
CA LYS A 6 -1.51 -1.94 25.37
C LYS A 6 -0.13 -2.08 26.04
N LYS A 7 0.81 -2.76 25.38
CA LYS A 7 2.20 -2.94 25.82
C LYS A 7 3.13 -2.71 24.62
N PRO A 8 4.36 -2.22 24.85
CA PRO A 8 5.37 -2.14 23.80
C PRO A 8 5.64 -3.51 23.19
N VAL A 9 5.85 -3.55 21.87
CA VAL A 9 6.21 -4.78 21.16
C VAL A 9 7.69 -5.10 21.41
N THR A 10 8.02 -6.38 21.60
CA THR A 10 9.41 -6.84 21.66
C THR A 10 9.96 -6.96 20.24
N LEU A 11 10.95 -6.11 19.91
CA LEU A 11 11.60 -6.16 18.61
C LEU A 11 12.57 -7.34 18.51
N ASN A 12 12.63 -7.95 17.33
CA ASN A 12 13.53 -9.07 17.05
C ASN A 12 13.83 -9.16 15.54
N GLU A 13 14.36 -10.28 15.07
CA GLU A 13 14.69 -10.47 13.66
C GLU A 13 13.46 -10.47 12.73
N TYR A 14 12.28 -10.86 13.24
CA TYR A 14 11.00 -10.96 12.53
C TYR A 14 10.07 -9.75 12.77
N VAL A 15 10.27 -8.99 13.85
CA VAL A 15 9.40 -7.89 14.27
C VAL A 15 10.20 -6.60 14.32
N LYS A 16 9.96 -5.72 13.33
CA LYS A 16 10.66 -4.44 13.17
C LYS A 16 9.69 -3.34 12.76
N PRO A 17 9.86 -2.11 13.24
CA PRO A 17 9.08 -0.98 12.77
C PRO A 17 9.48 -0.62 11.33
N ILE A 18 8.54 -0.05 10.59
CA ILE A 18 8.83 0.59 9.30
C ILE A 18 9.11 2.08 9.51
N ARG A 19 10.06 2.63 8.73
CA ARG A 19 10.33 4.07 8.73
C ARG A 19 9.20 4.82 8.05
N LEU A 20 8.84 5.99 8.58
CA LEU A 20 7.92 6.89 7.89
C LEU A 20 8.60 7.46 6.63
N PRO A 21 7.85 7.62 5.52
CA PRO A 21 8.40 8.15 4.29
C PRO A 21 8.80 9.62 4.45
N GLU A 22 9.97 9.97 3.90
CA GLU A 22 10.47 11.34 3.82
C GLU A 22 9.97 12.08 2.58
N LYS A 23 9.63 11.32 1.53
CA LYS A 23 9.14 11.83 0.25
C LYS A 23 7.89 11.04 -0.18
N CYS A 24 7.04 11.71 -0.95
CA CYS A 24 5.86 11.10 -1.54
C CYS A 24 6.22 10.16 -2.68
N SER A 25 5.28 9.29 -3.04
CA SER A 25 5.45 8.35 -4.13
C SER A 25 5.72 9.06 -5.47
N SER A 26 6.55 8.44 -6.30
CA SER A 26 6.85 8.93 -7.66
C SER A 26 6.28 8.01 -8.72
N VAL A 27 5.82 8.55 -9.86
CA VAL A 27 5.29 7.74 -10.96
C VAL A 27 6.34 6.73 -11.44
N GLY A 28 5.95 5.47 -11.59
CA GLY A 28 6.83 4.36 -11.98
C GLY A 28 7.63 3.74 -10.83
N GLU A 29 7.61 4.34 -9.63
CA GLU A 29 8.22 3.77 -8.44
C GLU A 29 7.55 2.44 -8.07
N LYS A 30 8.36 1.48 -7.59
CA LYS A 30 7.83 0.18 -7.16
C LYS A 30 7.36 0.26 -5.71
N CYS A 31 6.08 0.05 -5.53
CA CYS A 31 5.39 -0.11 -4.25
C CYS A 31 5.32 -1.61 -3.90
N LEU A 32 5.72 -1.98 -2.68
CA LEU A 32 5.52 -3.33 -2.15
C LEU A 32 4.24 -3.38 -1.32
N VAL A 33 3.33 -4.27 -1.69
CA VAL A 33 2.09 -4.55 -0.97
C VAL A 33 2.17 -5.96 -0.40
N SER A 34 1.71 -6.19 0.83
CA SER A 34 1.66 -7.52 1.45
C SER A 34 0.43 -7.70 2.33
N GLY A 35 -0.03 -8.93 2.47
CA GLY A 35 -1.19 -9.27 3.31
C GLY A 35 -1.69 -10.71 3.15
N TRP A 36 -2.68 -11.07 3.97
CA TRP A 36 -3.38 -12.37 3.93
C TRP A 36 -4.77 -12.24 3.29
N GLY A 37 -4.86 -11.41 2.24
CA GLY A 37 -6.13 -11.17 1.54
C GLY A 37 -6.68 -12.40 0.85
N ARG A 38 -7.83 -12.24 0.19
CA ARG A 38 -8.40 -13.27 -0.68
C ARG A 38 -7.59 -13.36 -1.97
N THR A 39 -7.30 -14.58 -2.39
CA THR A 39 -6.68 -14.94 -3.67
C THR A 39 -7.68 -15.68 -4.56
N ALA A 40 -7.32 -15.99 -5.79
CA ALA A 40 -8.11 -16.83 -6.68
C ALA A 40 -8.42 -18.22 -6.06
N ALA A 41 -7.56 -18.72 -5.18
CA ALA A 41 -7.74 -19.99 -4.46
C ALA A 41 -8.52 -19.86 -3.13
N GLY A 42 -9.02 -18.65 -2.79
CA GLY A 42 -9.64 -18.36 -1.50
C GLY A 42 -8.73 -17.57 -0.56
N SER A 43 -9.05 -17.55 0.74
CA SER A 43 -8.28 -16.79 1.74
C SER A 43 -6.85 -17.34 1.88
N ALA A 44 -5.85 -16.46 1.80
CA ALA A 44 -4.46 -16.86 1.93
C ALA A 44 -4.13 -17.30 3.37
N SER A 45 -3.58 -18.51 3.52
CA SER A 45 -3.06 -19.01 4.81
C SER A 45 -1.63 -18.58 5.11
N VAL A 46 -0.91 -18.11 4.08
CA VAL A 46 0.47 -17.60 4.17
C VAL A 46 0.53 -16.17 3.66
N LEU A 47 1.48 -15.37 4.17
CA LEU A 47 1.61 -13.97 3.79
C LEU A 47 1.91 -13.87 2.29
N GLN A 48 1.08 -13.11 1.57
CA GLN A 48 1.29 -12.79 0.16
C GLN A 48 1.98 -11.43 0.04
N CYS A 49 2.70 -11.21 -1.05
CA CYS A 49 3.24 -9.90 -1.37
C CYS A 49 3.37 -9.69 -2.88
N LEU A 50 3.30 -8.43 -3.33
CA LEU A 50 3.38 -8.03 -4.74
C LEU A 50 4.08 -6.68 -4.88
N ASN A 51 4.89 -6.54 -5.93
CA ASN A 51 5.42 -5.26 -6.37
C ASN A 51 4.53 -4.65 -7.47
N LEU A 52 4.04 -3.43 -7.23
CA LEU A 52 3.19 -2.68 -8.14
C LEU A 52 3.88 -1.36 -8.53
N PRO A 53 3.83 -0.94 -9.80
CA PRO A 53 4.28 0.40 -10.17
C PRO A 53 3.24 1.43 -9.72
N VAL A 54 3.72 2.56 -9.21
CA VAL A 54 2.90 3.76 -8.97
C VAL A 54 2.48 4.33 -10.33
N LEU A 55 1.19 4.62 -10.46
CA LEU A 55 0.58 5.19 -11.66
C LEU A 55 0.49 6.71 -11.57
N SER A 56 0.34 7.35 -12.73
CA SER A 56 0.12 8.80 -12.77
C SER A 56 -1.26 9.17 -12.20
N GLU A 57 -1.39 10.40 -11.71
CA GLU A 57 -2.65 10.90 -11.18
C GLU A 57 -3.74 10.91 -12.27
N GLU A 58 -3.36 11.24 -13.51
CA GLU A 58 -4.27 11.24 -14.67
C GLU A 58 -4.81 9.83 -14.95
N THR A 59 -3.94 8.81 -14.86
CA THR A 59 -4.33 7.40 -15.01
C THR A 59 -5.27 6.96 -13.89
N CYS A 60 -5.03 7.43 -12.67
CA CYS A 60 -5.88 7.14 -11.52
C CYS A 60 -7.27 7.80 -11.68
N LYS A 61 -7.29 9.07 -12.10
CA LYS A 61 -8.49 9.87 -12.33
C LYS A 61 -9.30 9.42 -13.55
N SER A 62 -8.68 8.85 -14.59
CA SER A 62 -9.43 8.32 -15.73
C SER A 62 -10.34 7.15 -15.34
N VAL A 63 -10.01 6.45 -14.25
CA VAL A 63 -10.77 5.30 -13.74
C VAL A 63 -11.74 5.71 -12.62
N TYR A 64 -11.27 6.51 -11.67
CA TYR A 64 -12.02 6.82 -10.43
C TYR A 64 -12.57 8.25 -10.37
N GLY A 65 -12.24 9.11 -11.35
CA GLY A 65 -12.66 10.51 -11.39
C GLY A 65 -12.16 11.33 -10.20
N GLU A 66 -12.97 12.31 -9.79
CA GLU A 66 -12.67 13.27 -8.72
C GLU A 66 -12.62 12.67 -7.31
N ILE A 67 -12.90 11.36 -7.16
CA ILE A 67 -12.71 10.66 -5.88
C ILE A 67 -11.22 10.61 -5.51
N ILE A 68 -10.33 10.63 -6.52
CA ILE A 68 -8.89 10.66 -6.31
C ILE A 68 -8.45 12.04 -5.86
N THR A 69 -8.03 12.12 -4.61
CA THR A 69 -7.48 13.34 -4.01
C THR A 69 -5.95 13.28 -3.95
N LYS A 70 -5.30 14.42 -3.73
CA LYS A 70 -3.85 14.49 -3.49
C LYS A 70 -3.36 13.56 -2.35
N ASN A 71 -4.25 13.18 -1.43
CA ASN A 71 -3.95 12.29 -0.30
C ASN A 71 -3.89 10.80 -0.67
N MET A 72 -4.09 10.49 -1.95
CA MET A 72 -4.15 9.15 -2.49
C MET A 72 -3.20 9.02 -3.68
N PHE A 73 -2.75 7.82 -3.96
CA PHE A 73 -2.09 7.47 -5.22
C PHE A 73 -2.59 6.11 -5.71
N CYS A 74 -2.49 5.86 -7.00
CA CYS A 74 -2.79 4.57 -7.59
C CYS A 74 -1.51 3.75 -7.79
N ALA A 75 -1.59 2.44 -7.55
CA ALA A 75 -0.55 1.50 -7.97
C ALA A 75 -1.19 0.24 -8.55
N GLY A 76 -0.63 -0.27 -9.65
CA GLY A 76 -1.24 -1.39 -10.37
C GLY A 76 -0.73 -1.51 -11.79
N PHE A 77 -1.15 -2.57 -12.48
CA PHE A 77 -0.87 -2.76 -13.90
C PHE A 77 -2.14 -2.46 -14.70
N VAL A 78 -2.12 -1.37 -15.48
CA VAL A 78 -3.29 -0.91 -16.25
C VAL A 78 -3.78 -1.98 -17.23
N LYS A 79 -2.87 -2.69 -17.92
CA LYS A 79 -3.20 -3.78 -18.85
C LYS A 79 -3.70 -5.07 -18.19
N GLY A 80 -3.93 -5.07 -16.87
CA GLY A 80 -4.25 -6.28 -16.10
C GLY A 80 -3.10 -7.29 -16.07
N GLY A 81 -3.39 -8.49 -15.58
CA GLY A 81 -2.47 -9.64 -15.60
C GLY A 81 -1.57 -9.80 -14.37
N LYS A 82 -1.41 -8.77 -13.53
CA LYS A 82 -0.84 -8.85 -12.18
C LYS A 82 -1.57 -7.88 -11.25
N ASP A 83 -2.31 -8.39 -10.29
CA ASP A 83 -2.92 -7.63 -9.19
C ASP A 83 -2.49 -8.28 -7.86
N SER A 84 -2.71 -7.60 -6.74
CA SER A 84 -2.37 -7.88 -5.32
C SER A 84 -2.39 -9.35 -4.84
N CYS A 85 -2.92 -10.26 -5.65
CA CYS A 85 -2.96 -11.71 -5.49
C CYS A 85 -1.72 -12.47 -6.01
N GLN A 86 -0.71 -11.81 -6.58
CA GLN A 86 0.49 -12.50 -7.10
C GLN A 86 1.69 -12.41 -6.16
N VAL A 87 2.21 -13.58 -5.81
CA VAL A 87 3.27 -13.84 -4.82
C VAL A 87 4.64 -13.36 -5.32
N CYS A 88 5.38 -12.60 -4.49
CA CYS A 88 6.79 -12.26 -4.68
C CYS A 88 7.67 -13.08 -3.73
N ASN A 89 8.86 -13.48 -4.22
CA ASN A 89 9.85 -14.25 -3.46
C ASN A 89 10.92 -13.39 -2.75
N ARG A 90 10.80 -12.06 -2.73
CA ARG A 90 11.84 -11.17 -2.18
C ARG A 90 11.30 -9.93 -1.48
N PHE A 91 11.72 -9.75 -0.23
CA PHE A 91 11.68 -8.48 0.50
C PHE A 91 12.86 -7.62 0.03
N LEU A 92 12.56 -6.48 -0.60
CA LEU A 92 13.53 -5.46 -0.99
C LEU A 92 13.09 -4.14 -0.31
N PRO A 93 13.99 -3.17 -0.12
CA PRO A 93 13.70 -1.93 0.61
C PRO A 93 12.82 -1.02 -0.26
N PHE A 94 11.52 -1.32 -0.31
CA PHE A 94 10.53 -0.60 -1.10
C PHE A 94 9.55 0.15 -0.21
N TYR A 95 8.90 1.15 -0.80
CA TYR A 95 7.83 1.91 -0.19
C TYR A 95 6.66 0.98 0.14
N MET A 96 6.26 0.95 1.41
CA MET A 96 5.15 0.13 1.88
C MET A 96 3.87 0.94 1.84
N CYS A 97 2.91 0.45 1.08
CA CYS A 97 1.70 1.19 0.76
C CYS A 97 0.57 0.78 1.69
N VAL A 98 -0.11 1.76 2.28
CA VAL A 98 -1.29 1.52 3.12
C VAL A 98 -2.50 1.43 2.22
N ILE A 99 -3.12 0.25 2.16
CA ILE A 99 -4.29 -0.03 1.33
C ILE A 99 -5.44 0.86 1.80
N SER A 100 -6.04 1.60 0.86
CA SER A 100 -7.24 2.40 1.11
C SER A 100 -8.48 1.65 0.60
N PHE A 101 -8.57 1.49 -0.72
CA PHE A 101 -9.63 0.75 -1.39
C PHE A 101 -9.16 0.35 -2.80
N GLY A 102 -9.90 -0.55 -3.45
CA GLY A 102 -9.68 -0.92 -4.83
C GLY A 102 -10.91 -1.60 -5.39
N GLY A 103 -11.09 -1.54 -6.71
CA GLY A 103 -12.02 -2.42 -7.40
C GLY A 103 -11.66 -3.88 -7.09
N ASN A 104 -12.68 -4.74 -6.98
CA ASN A 104 -12.52 -6.18 -6.73
C ASN A 104 -11.30 -6.76 -7.47
N CYS A 105 -10.50 -7.57 -6.77
CA CYS A 105 -9.34 -8.26 -7.29
C CYS A 105 -9.58 -8.76 -8.73
N ASP A 106 -8.62 -8.54 -9.62
CA ASP A 106 -8.63 -8.99 -11.02
C ASP A 106 -9.62 -8.28 -11.97
N LYS A 107 -10.07 -7.06 -11.69
CA LYS A 107 -10.64 -6.24 -12.79
C LYS A 107 -9.52 -5.61 -13.60
N PRO A 108 -9.39 -5.95 -14.91
CA PRO A 108 -8.57 -5.16 -15.82
C PRO A 108 -8.96 -3.69 -15.70
N ASP A 109 -7.99 -2.79 -15.87
CA ASP A 109 -8.20 -1.35 -15.87
C ASP A 109 -8.57 -0.69 -14.51
N TYR A 110 -8.65 -1.44 -13.40
CA TYR A 110 -8.90 -0.86 -12.06
C TYR A 110 -7.69 -0.98 -11.13
N PRO A 111 -6.81 0.04 -11.05
CA PRO A 111 -5.67 0.00 -10.13
C PRO A 111 -6.09 0.13 -8.67
N GLY A 112 -5.28 -0.38 -7.75
CA GLY A 112 -5.49 -0.18 -6.32
C GLY A 112 -5.21 1.26 -5.90
N VAL A 113 -6.01 1.80 -4.98
CA VAL A 113 -5.83 3.13 -4.40
C VAL A 113 -5.26 3.02 -3.00
N TYR A 114 -4.17 3.76 -2.76
CA TYR A 114 -3.40 3.72 -1.53
C TYR A 114 -3.32 5.11 -0.91
N THR A 115 -3.19 5.16 0.42
CA THR A 115 -2.98 6.43 1.12
C THR A 115 -1.55 6.93 0.89
N GLU A 116 -1.40 8.19 0.52
CA GLU A 116 -0.11 8.86 0.34
C GLU A 116 0.47 9.27 1.72
N VAL A 117 1.14 8.32 2.38
CA VAL A 117 1.56 8.43 3.79
C VAL A 117 2.50 9.61 4.06
N CYS A 118 3.31 10.06 3.08
CA CYS A 118 4.20 11.22 3.23
C CYS A 118 3.43 12.47 3.72
N ARG A 119 2.15 12.62 3.33
CA ARG A 119 1.32 13.78 3.65
C ARG A 119 0.82 13.76 5.09
N TYR A 120 0.95 12.63 5.77
CA TYR A 120 0.48 12.42 7.13
C TYR A 120 1.62 12.25 8.13
N THR A 121 2.89 12.30 7.70
CA THR A 121 4.06 12.08 8.56
C THR A 121 4.07 12.99 9.79
N GLU A 122 3.71 14.27 9.64
CA GLU A 122 3.63 15.22 10.75
C GLU A 122 2.50 14.87 11.73
N TRP A 123 1.30 14.58 11.20
CA TRP A 123 0.16 14.15 12.02
C TRP A 123 0.47 12.86 12.77
N ILE A 124 1.13 11.89 12.14
CA ILE A 124 1.55 10.62 12.76
C ILE A 124 2.50 10.90 13.92
N LYS A 125 3.57 11.67 13.67
CA LYS A 125 4.56 12.03 14.70
C LYS A 125 3.91 12.78 15.87
N SER A 126 3.05 13.75 15.57
CA SER A 126 2.34 14.53 16.60
C SER A 126 1.41 13.66 17.45
N THR A 127 0.67 12.74 16.82
CA THR A 127 -0.26 11.86 17.53
C THR A 127 0.49 10.88 18.44
N ILE A 128 1.61 10.30 17.97
CA ILE A 128 2.47 9.42 18.77
C ILE A 128 3.08 10.18 19.95
N ALA A 129 3.53 11.42 19.76
CA ALA A 129 4.14 12.21 20.84
C ALA A 129 3.14 12.63 21.94
N LYS A 130 1.85 12.79 21.58
CA LYS A 130 0.81 13.24 22.51
C LYS A 130 0.15 12.13 23.32
N ASN A 131 0.37 10.86 22.98
CA ASN A 131 -0.35 9.73 23.58
C ASN A 131 0.59 8.66 24.09
#